data_AF-A0A6P2CXF7-F1
#
_entry.id   AF-A0A6P2CXF7-F1
#
_cell.length_a   1.000
_cell.length_b   1.000
_cell.length_c   1.000
_cell.angle_alpha   90.00
_cell.angle_beta   90.00
_cell.angle_gamma   90.00
#
_symmetry.space_group_name_H-M   'P 1'
#
loop_
_entity.id
_entity.type
_entity.pdbx_description
1 polymer ?
#
loop_
_entity_poly.entity_id
_entity_poly.type
_entity_poly.pdbx_seq_one_letter_code
_entity_poly.pdbx_strand_id
1 'polypeptide(L)'
;MLLPISHATWQQLRVLSRAKGKPVLGSVIRYSPTRFTKTGEFLDELVSEGLIERAERKPVAGSEPEQFRAKYTLTEKGKHAAEYGEYERARTPQTAG
;
A
#
# COMPACT_ATOMS: atom_id res chain seq x y z
N MET A 1 5.64 8.31 16.06
CA MET A 1 5.63 7.00 16.78
C MET A 1 5.94 5.93 15.75
N LEU A 2 6.89 5.04 16.03
CA LEU A 2 7.16 3.89 15.17
C LEU A 2 6.04 2.85 15.34
N LEU A 3 5.46 2.42 14.23
CA LEU A 3 4.44 1.39 14.20
C LEU A 3 4.96 0.19 13.41
N PRO A 4 4.89 -1.03 13.97
CA PRO A 4 5.21 -2.24 13.23
C PRO A 4 4.14 -2.49 12.17
N ILE A 5 4.55 -3.06 11.03
CA ILE A 5 3.59 -3.52 10.02
C ILE A 5 3.36 -5.02 10.12
N SER A 6 2.16 -5.45 9.72
CA SER A 6 1.86 -6.88 9.62
C SER A 6 2.77 -7.57 8.59
N HIS A 7 3.03 -8.87 8.76
CA HIS A 7 3.78 -9.64 7.77
C HIS A 7 3.12 -9.59 6.37
N ALA A 8 1.79 -9.55 6.31
CA ALA A 8 1.07 -9.42 5.04
C ALA A 8 1.38 -8.09 4.36
N THR A 9 1.28 -6.98 5.11
CA THR A 9 1.66 -5.64 4.63
C THR A 9 3.12 -5.60 4.18
N TRP A 10 4.02 -6.21 4.94
CA TRP A 10 5.43 -6.28 4.57
C TRP A 10 5.66 -7.01 3.25
N GLN A 11 4.99 -8.14 3.01
CA GLN A 11 5.06 -8.84 1.72
C GLN A 11 4.54 -7.96 0.57
N GLN A 12 3.43 -7.26 0.76
CA GLN A 12 2.84 -6.34 -0.23
C GLN A 12 3.82 -5.20 -0.58
N LEU A 13 4.43 -4.55 0.41
CA LEU A 13 5.44 -3.52 0.18
C LEU A 13 6.69 -4.07 -0.51
N ARG A 14 7.08 -5.31 -0.20
CA ARG A 14 8.20 -5.98 -0.88
C ARG A 14 7.91 -6.33 -2.33
N VAL A 15 6.65 -6.48 -2.75
CA VAL A 15 6.31 -6.58 -4.18
C VAL A 15 6.73 -5.31 -4.91
N LEU A 16 6.39 -4.15 -4.36
CA LEU A 16 6.75 -2.86 -4.94
C LEU A 16 8.26 -2.55 -4.83
N SER A 17 8.89 -2.92 -3.73
CA SER A 17 10.35 -2.74 -3.54
C SER A 17 11.14 -3.47 -4.62
N ARG A 18 10.73 -4.71 -4.95
CA ARG A 18 11.32 -5.49 -6.05
C ARG A 18 11.12 -4.88 -7.43
N ALA A 19 10.11 -4.03 -7.61
CA ALA A 19 9.84 -3.33 -8.87
C ALA A 19 10.79 -2.14 -9.12
N LYS A 20 11.66 -1.78 -8.16
CA LYS A 20 12.70 -0.74 -8.31
C LYS A 20 12.16 0.60 -8.83
N GLY A 21 11.04 1.05 -8.26
CA GLY A 21 10.40 2.32 -8.62
C GLY A 21 9.48 2.27 -9.84
N LYS A 22 9.36 1.12 -10.53
CA LYS A 22 8.36 0.95 -11.59
C LYS A 22 6.96 0.83 -10.99
N PRO A 23 5.94 1.50 -11.55
CA PRO A 23 4.55 1.33 -11.10
C PRO A 23 4.06 -0.11 -11.23
N VAL A 24 3.41 -0.63 -10.19
CA VAL A 24 2.88 -2.00 -10.13
C VAL A 24 1.36 -1.97 -10.00
N LEU A 25 0.69 -2.85 -10.73
CA LEU A 25 -0.76 -2.99 -10.71
C LEU A 25 -1.25 -3.50 -9.34
N GLY A 26 -2.33 -2.92 -8.80
CA GLY A 26 -2.86 -3.27 -7.47
C GLY A 26 -3.18 -4.75 -7.30
N SER A 27 -3.66 -5.42 -8.35
CA SER A 27 -3.91 -6.87 -8.34
C SER A 27 -2.64 -7.71 -8.06
N VAL A 28 -1.47 -7.24 -8.51
CA VAL A 28 -0.17 -7.88 -8.27
C VAL A 28 0.31 -7.63 -6.84
N ILE A 29 0.02 -6.44 -6.29
CA ILE A 29 0.41 -6.06 -4.91
C ILE A 29 -0.30 -6.92 -3.88
N ARG A 30 -1.53 -7.39 -4.16
CA ARG A 30 -2.36 -8.20 -3.25
C ARG A 30 -1.60 -9.32 -2.55
N TYR A 31 -0.63 -9.93 -3.22
CA TYR A 31 0.23 -11.03 -2.77
C TYR A 31 -0.53 -12.33 -2.41
N SER A 32 -1.56 -12.26 -1.56
CA SER A 32 -2.40 -13.40 -1.17
C SER A 32 -3.90 -13.06 -1.21
N PRO A 33 -4.73 -13.91 -1.85
CA PRO A 33 -6.16 -13.69 -1.93
C PRO A 33 -6.88 -14.10 -0.64
N THR A 34 -7.08 -13.13 0.25
CA THR A 34 -7.84 -13.29 1.51
C THR A 34 -9.18 -12.55 1.44
N ARG A 35 -10.06 -12.78 2.43
CA ARG A 35 -11.31 -12.01 2.57
C ARG A 35 -11.03 -10.51 2.71
N PHE A 36 -10.04 -10.14 3.51
CA PHE A 36 -9.62 -8.75 3.75
C PHE A 36 -9.13 -8.08 2.46
N THR A 37 -8.39 -8.80 1.62
CA THR A 37 -7.86 -8.18 0.41
C THR A 37 -8.85 -8.17 -0.74
N LYS A 38 -10.03 -8.81 -0.64
CA LYS A 38 -10.95 -9.01 -1.78
C LYS A 38 -11.40 -7.71 -2.46
N THR A 39 -11.61 -6.66 -1.67
CA THR A 39 -12.14 -5.36 -2.13
C THR A 39 -11.05 -4.43 -2.65
N GLY A 40 -9.78 -4.69 -2.31
CA GLY A 40 -8.68 -3.78 -2.59
C GLY A 40 -8.57 -2.61 -1.60
N GLU A 41 -9.44 -2.51 -0.59
CA GLU A 41 -9.43 -1.43 0.41
C GLU A 41 -8.09 -1.31 1.15
N PHE A 42 -7.36 -2.43 1.33
CA PHE A 42 -6.01 -2.39 1.90
C PHE A 42 -5.05 -1.49 1.09
N LEU A 43 -5.23 -1.32 -0.22
CA LEU A 43 -4.42 -0.41 -1.03
C LEU A 43 -4.73 1.05 -0.69
N ASP A 44 -6.00 1.37 -0.43
CA ASP A 44 -6.39 2.71 -0.02
C ASP A 44 -5.89 3.01 1.39
N GLU A 45 -5.88 2.01 2.29
CA GLU A 45 -5.23 2.13 3.60
C GLU A 45 -3.73 2.44 3.45
N LEU A 46 -2.98 1.67 2.65
CA LEU A 46 -1.56 1.93 2.41
C LEU A 46 -1.29 3.31 1.81
N VAL A 47 -2.18 3.80 0.94
CA VAL A 47 -2.12 5.18 0.41
C VAL A 47 -2.37 6.20 1.51
N SER A 48 -3.40 6.01 2.33
CA SER A 48 -3.73 6.91 3.44
C SER A 48 -2.63 6.98 4.49
N GLU A 49 -1.90 5.87 4.68
CA GLU A 49 -0.74 5.81 5.56
C GLU A 49 0.53 6.40 4.93
N GLY A 50 0.45 6.77 3.64
CA GLY A 50 1.55 7.34 2.88
C GLY A 50 2.68 6.35 2.60
N LEU A 51 2.39 5.04 2.62
CA LEU A 51 3.36 3.97 2.33
C LEU A 51 3.47 3.74 0.82
N ILE A 52 2.37 3.92 0.10
CA ILE A 52 2.35 3.84 -1.36
C ILE A 52 1.61 5.05 -1.91
N GLU A 53 1.77 5.31 -3.20
CA GLU A 53 1.03 6.35 -3.91
C GLU A 53 0.49 5.81 -5.24
N ARG A 54 -0.59 6.39 -5.74
CA ARG A 54 -1.09 6.07 -7.08
C ARG A 54 -0.19 6.74 -8.12
N ALA A 55 0.40 5.95 -9.00
CA ALA A 55 1.28 6.43 -10.06
C ALA A 55 0.52 7.09 -11.22
N GLU A 56 -0.77 6.77 -11.38
CA GLU A 56 -1.60 7.26 -12.49
C GLU A 56 -2.95 7.76 -11.95
N ARG A 57 -3.50 8.81 -12.57
CA ARG A 57 -4.82 9.37 -12.19
C ARG A 57 -5.99 8.48 -12.56
N LYS A 58 -5.87 7.68 -13.63
CA LYS A 58 -6.95 6.83 -14.13
C LYS A 58 -6.54 5.36 -14.05
N PRO A 59 -7.39 4.49 -13.49
CA PRO A 59 -7.16 3.04 -13.51
C PRO A 59 -7.30 2.49 -14.93
N VAL A 60 -6.72 1.32 -15.17
CA VAL A 60 -6.95 0.53 -16.40
C VAL A 60 -8.43 0.15 -16.49
N ALA A 61 -9.02 0.07 -17.69
CA ALA A 61 -10.41 -0.36 -17.86
C ALA A 61 -10.61 -1.83 -17.46
N GLY A 62 -11.74 -2.16 -16.82
CA GLY A 62 -12.06 -3.54 -16.42
C GLY A 62 -13.16 -3.62 -15.37
N SER A 63 -13.54 -4.85 -15.01
CA SER A 63 -14.61 -5.16 -14.05
C SER A 63 -14.14 -5.39 -12.62
N GLU A 64 -12.82 -5.47 -12.39
CA GLU A 64 -12.26 -5.58 -11.06
C GLU A 64 -12.43 -4.27 -10.27
N PRO A 65 -12.38 -4.33 -8.92
CA PRO A 65 -12.24 -3.13 -8.08
C PRO A 65 -11.19 -2.16 -8.64
N GLU A 66 -11.49 -0.86 -8.56
CA GLU A 66 -10.63 0.19 -9.10
C GLU A 66 -9.20 0.11 -8.56
N GLN A 67 -9.07 -0.20 -7.27
CA GLN A 67 -7.80 -0.35 -6.58
C GLN A 67 -6.90 -1.39 -7.25
N PHE A 68 -7.48 -2.49 -7.76
CA PHE A 68 -6.71 -3.49 -8.48
C PHE A 68 -6.32 -3.10 -9.89
N ARG A 69 -7.06 -2.16 -10.49
CA ARG A 69 -6.79 -1.65 -11.84
C ARG A 69 -5.89 -0.42 -11.83
N ALA A 70 -5.65 0.20 -10.67
CA ALA A 70 -4.71 1.27 -10.48
C ALA A 70 -3.26 0.75 -10.35
N LYS A 71 -2.28 1.59 -10.68
CA LYS A 71 -0.86 1.31 -10.45
C LYS A 71 -0.33 2.13 -9.29
N TYR A 72 0.58 1.54 -8.54
CA TYR A 72 1.16 2.14 -7.35
C TYR A 72 2.68 2.08 -7.35
N THR A 73 3.29 3.03 -6.66
CA THR A 73 4.73 3.10 -6.37
C THR A 73 4.96 3.23 -4.86
N LEU A 74 6.14 2.83 -4.39
CA LEU A 74 6.54 3.11 -3.00
C LEU A 74 6.90 4.57 -2.83
N THR A 75 6.42 5.16 -1.74
CA THR A 75 6.97 6.41 -1.21
C THR A 75 8.29 6.14 -0.47
N GLU A 76 9.04 7.18 -0.09
CA GLU A 76 10.23 7.01 0.76
C GLU A 76 9.89 6.33 2.10
N LYS A 77 8.75 6.70 2.69
CA LYS A 77 8.23 6.06 3.90
C LYS A 77 7.93 4.58 3.67
N GLY A 78 7.32 4.24 2.54
CA GLY A 78 7.08 2.85 2.15
C GLY A 78 8.35 2.04 1.94
N LYS A 79 9.40 2.64 1.35
CA LYS A 79 10.70 1.98 1.17
C LYS A 79 11.30 1.59 2.52
N HIS A 80 11.29 2.52 3.47
CA HIS A 80 11.73 2.27 4.83
C HIS A 80 10.92 1.13 5.47
N ALA A 81 9.59 1.18 5.36
CA ALA A 81 8.71 0.13 5.88
C ALA A 81 8.95 -1.25 5.23
N ALA A 82 9.25 -1.29 3.94
CA ALA A 82 9.59 -2.51 3.22
C ALA A 82 10.93 -3.11 3.68
N GLU A 83 11.87 -2.29 4.12
CA GLU A 83 13.19 -2.69 4.58
C GLU A 83 13.18 -3.13 6.05
N TYR A 84 12.58 -2.33 6.93
CA TYR A 84 12.68 -2.49 8.38
C TYR A 84 11.44 -3.10 9.04
N GLY A 85 10.31 -3.21 8.33
CA GLY A 85 9.08 -3.76 8.89
C GLY A 85 8.36 -2.83 9.88
N GLU A 86 8.68 -1.54 9.85
CA GLU A 86 8.06 -0.49 10.65
C GLU A 86 8.07 0.85 9.93
N TYR A 87 7.21 1.77 10.35
CA TYR A 87 7.19 3.13 9.80
C TYR A 87 6.84 4.18 10.85
N GLU A 88 7.26 5.43 10.60
CA GLU A 88 6.88 6.55 11.44
C GLU A 88 5.48 7.09 11.08
N ARG A 89 4.56 7.04 12.05
CA ARG A 89 3.26 7.72 11.94
C ARG A 89 3.29 9.01 12.74
N ALA A 90 2.87 10.10 12.10
CA ALA A 90 2.57 11.34 12.80
C ALA A 90 1.47 11.06 13.84
N ARG A 91 1.65 11.55 15.06
CA ARG A 91 0.62 11.46 16.10
C ARG A 91 -0.49 12.42 15.72
N THR A 92 -1.62 11.91 15.22
CA THR A 92 -2.84 12.71 15.18
C THR A 92 -3.28 12.94 16.62
N PRO A 93 -3.35 14.18 17.12
CA PRO A 93 -3.94 14.42 18.42
C PRO A 93 -5.40 13.97 18.34
N GLN A 94 -5.76 12.98 19.14
CA GLN A 94 -7.15 12.56 19.29
C GLN A 94 -7.85 13.71 20.04
N THR A 95 -8.56 14.57 19.32
CA THR A 95 -9.44 15.54 19.95
C THR A 95 -10.52 14.73 20.66
N ALA A 96 -10.41 14.60 21.97
CA ALA A 96 -11.49 14.10 22.82
C ALA A 96 -12.67 15.07 22.65
N GLY A 97 -13.78 14.56 22.11
CA GLY A 97 -15.06 15.25 21.99
C GLY A 97 -16.10 14.50 22.79
#